data_AF-A0A0N0K355-F1
#
_entry.id   AF-A0A0N0K355-F1
#
_cell.length_a   1.000
_cell.length_b   1.000
_cell.length_c   1.000
_cell.angle_alpha   90.00
_cell.angle_beta   90.00
_cell.angle_gamma   90.00
#
_symmetry.space_group_name_H-M   'P 1'
#
loop_
_entity.id
_entity.type
_entity.pdbx_description
1 polymer ?
#
loop_
_entity_poly.entity_id
_entity_poly.type
_entity_poly.pdbx_seq_one_letter_code
_entity_poly.pdbx_strand_id
1 'polypeptide(L)'
;MTLPQRQDFLNQLEELKNSIKRYGQLTVVRVEQIGDRLLVPVLTRCSPGTARDIDPIKGNPDKVQKQWTDGFSAPLERAFSSLARANGADQSPIFESVQSAALTELQKPGREGIPKRLIIASDLLQNTQELSFYRDLPSEDVFLRSDAFRRRRTDLRGVEVELWQLQRGDAAKTQPRALSMLWERAIGEQGGTVTRIYNVSG
;
A
#
# COMPACT_ATOMS: atom_id res chain seq x y z
N MET A 1 12.67 -11.18 -1.77
CA MET A 1 12.09 -11.65 -0.49
C MET A 1 12.58 -13.06 -0.22
N THR A 2 12.93 -13.36 1.03
CA THR A 2 13.20 -14.73 1.48
C THR A 2 11.88 -15.54 1.52
N LEU A 3 11.94 -16.86 1.69
CA LEU A 3 10.73 -17.68 1.81
C LEU A 3 9.90 -17.32 3.07
N PRO A 4 10.50 -17.14 4.27
CA PRO A 4 9.75 -16.69 5.45
C PRO A 4 9.07 -15.33 5.24
N GLN A 5 9.80 -14.36 4.67
CA GLN A 5 9.25 -13.03 4.36
C GLN A 5 8.07 -13.08 3.39
N ARG A 6 8.18 -13.92 2.36
CA ARG A 6 7.09 -14.11 1.42
C ARG A 6 5.86 -14.68 2.12
N GLN A 7 6.03 -15.64 3.01
CA GLN A 7 4.91 -16.25 3.74
C GLN A 7 4.25 -15.25 4.69
N ASP A 8 5.03 -14.48 5.44
CA ASP A 8 4.49 -13.45 6.33
C ASP A 8 3.75 -12.36 5.55
N PHE A 9 4.31 -11.91 4.41
CA PHE A 9 3.63 -10.95 3.54
C PHE A 9 2.26 -11.47 3.06
N LEU A 10 2.20 -12.73 2.65
CA LEU A 10 0.93 -13.36 2.24
C LEU A 10 -0.06 -13.48 3.40
N ASN A 11 0.41 -13.78 4.63
CA ASN A 11 -0.44 -13.82 5.81
C ASN A 11 -1.06 -12.45 6.11
N GLN A 12 -0.28 -11.37 6.04
CA GLN A 12 -0.79 -10.00 6.24
C GLN A 12 -1.80 -9.60 5.17
N LEU A 13 -1.56 -9.97 3.91
CA LEU A 13 -2.50 -9.72 2.81
C LEU A 13 -3.83 -10.50 2.99
N GLU A 14 -3.75 -11.73 3.50
CA GLU A 14 -4.92 -12.55 3.81
C GLU A 14 -5.74 -11.93 4.94
N GLU A 15 -5.10 -11.49 6.01
CA GLU A 15 -5.74 -10.77 7.11
C GLU A 15 -6.40 -9.48 6.61
N LEU A 16 -5.70 -8.70 5.79
CA LEU A 16 -6.23 -7.49 5.17
C LEU A 16 -7.49 -7.78 4.36
N LYS A 17 -7.46 -8.76 3.45
CA LYS A 17 -8.60 -9.17 2.61
C LYS A 17 -9.82 -9.52 3.47
N ASN A 18 -9.62 -10.29 4.53
CA ASN A 18 -10.68 -10.73 5.42
C ASN A 18 -11.21 -9.60 6.33
N SER A 19 -10.42 -8.54 6.54
CA SER A 19 -10.85 -7.34 7.27
C SER A 19 -11.78 -6.41 6.47
N ILE A 20 -11.86 -6.57 5.14
CA ILE A 20 -12.66 -5.69 4.28
C ILE A 20 -14.16 -5.99 4.45
N LYS A 21 -14.84 -5.10 5.17
CA LYS A 21 -16.29 -5.14 5.39
C LYS A 21 -17.07 -5.08 4.08
N ARG A 22 -18.33 -5.50 4.14
CA ARG A 22 -19.30 -5.36 3.04
C ARG A 22 -19.30 -3.93 2.47
N TYR A 23 -19.28 -3.83 1.14
CA TYR A 23 -19.14 -2.60 0.36
C TYR A 23 -17.78 -1.89 0.45
N GLY A 24 -16.84 -2.40 1.24
CA GLY A 24 -15.47 -1.92 1.23
C GLY A 24 -14.78 -2.23 -0.10
N GLN A 25 -13.99 -1.27 -0.60
CA GLN A 25 -13.19 -1.43 -1.81
C GLN A 25 -11.74 -1.76 -1.43
N LEU A 26 -11.14 -2.74 -2.09
CA LEU A 26 -9.71 -2.97 -2.08
C LEU A 26 -9.16 -2.78 -3.49
N THR A 27 -8.19 -1.88 -3.60
CA THR A 27 -7.47 -1.58 -4.84
C THR A 27 -6.01 -1.95 -4.66
N VAL A 28 -5.53 -2.83 -5.53
CA VAL A 28 -4.16 -3.30 -5.57
C VAL A 28 -3.44 -2.57 -6.69
N VAL A 29 -2.35 -1.89 -6.35
CA VAL A 29 -1.51 -1.15 -7.29
C VAL A 29 -0.09 -1.70 -7.21
N ARG A 30 0.58 -1.80 -8.36
CA ARG A 30 2.00 -2.16 -8.42
C ARG A 30 2.80 -0.89 -8.63
N VAL A 31 3.91 -0.76 -7.90
CA VAL A 31 4.91 0.28 -8.18
C VAL A 31 5.59 -0.07 -9.50
N GLU A 32 5.49 0.82 -10.48
CA GLU A 32 6.14 0.70 -11.78
C GLU A 32 7.24 1.76 -11.93
N GLN A 33 8.06 1.65 -12.98
CA GLN A 33 9.03 2.70 -13.31
C GLN A 33 8.31 4.01 -13.66
N ILE A 34 8.99 5.15 -13.44
CA ILE A 34 8.43 6.46 -13.78
C ILE A 34 8.21 6.52 -15.30
N GLY A 35 6.99 6.86 -15.71
CA GLY A 35 6.63 7.13 -17.10
C GLY A 35 5.51 8.17 -17.19
N ASP A 36 5.00 8.40 -18.40
CA ASP A 36 4.01 9.45 -18.68
C ASP A 36 2.59 9.16 -18.15
N ARG A 37 2.41 8.11 -17.35
CA ARG A 37 1.10 7.66 -16.85
C ARG A 37 1.14 7.45 -15.35
N LEU A 38 0.07 7.91 -14.70
CA LEU A 38 -0.24 7.54 -13.32
C LEU A 38 -0.43 6.02 -13.23
N LEU A 39 -0.13 5.45 -12.06
CA LEU A 39 -0.22 4.02 -11.81
C LEU A 39 -1.60 3.47 -12.18
N VAL A 40 -1.59 2.40 -12.97
CA VAL A 40 -2.80 1.66 -13.32
C VAL A 40 -3.03 0.58 -12.27
N PRO A 41 -4.21 0.52 -11.62
CA PRO A 41 -4.52 -0.54 -10.68
C PRO A 41 -4.39 -1.92 -11.33
N VAL A 42 -3.71 -2.84 -10.65
CA VAL A 42 -3.67 -4.26 -11.03
C VAL A 42 -5.06 -4.88 -10.88
N LEU A 43 -5.75 -4.51 -9.79
CA LEU A 43 -7.05 -5.06 -9.46
C LEU A 43 -7.80 -4.11 -8.54
N THR A 44 -9.07 -3.84 -8.83
CA THR A 44 -10.00 -3.18 -7.90
C THR A 44 -11.22 -4.08 -7.70
N ARG A 45 -11.57 -4.36 -6.44
CA ARG A 45 -12.74 -5.16 -6.07
C ARG A 45 -13.46 -4.57 -4.88
N CYS A 46 -14.79 -4.64 -4.90
CA CYS A 46 -15.63 -4.34 -3.76
C CYS A 46 -16.08 -5.64 -3.09
N SER A 47 -16.02 -5.69 -1.77
CA SER A 47 -16.47 -6.84 -0.99
C SER A 47 -18.00 -6.90 -1.03
N PRO A 48 -18.62 -8.00 -1.51
CA PRO A 48 -20.07 -8.18 -1.42
C PRO A 48 -20.55 -8.47 0.00
N GLY A 49 -19.63 -8.58 0.97
CA GLY A 49 -19.88 -9.19 2.29
C GLY A 49 -19.73 -10.71 2.22
N THR A 50 -19.86 -11.36 3.37
CA THR A 50 -19.83 -12.81 3.55
C THR A 50 -21.21 -13.33 3.91
N ALA A 51 -21.38 -14.65 4.03
CA ALA A 51 -22.63 -15.23 4.55
C ALA A 51 -23.05 -14.62 5.91
N ARG A 52 -22.09 -14.21 6.74
CA ARG A 52 -22.35 -13.63 8.07
C ARG A 52 -23.04 -12.27 8.03
N ASP A 53 -23.00 -11.59 6.88
CA ASP A 53 -23.62 -10.28 6.69
C ASP A 53 -25.09 -10.36 6.22
N ILE A 54 -25.64 -11.58 6.08
CA ILE A 54 -26.96 -11.83 5.50
C ILE A 54 -27.84 -12.58 6.49
N ASP A 55 -28.98 -11.99 6.81
CA ASP A 55 -30.08 -12.68 7.50
C ASP A 55 -30.66 -13.76 6.57
N PRO A 56 -30.60 -15.06 6.93
CA PRO A 56 -31.11 -16.15 6.11
C PRO A 56 -32.61 -16.05 5.78
N ILE A 57 -33.38 -15.32 6.59
CA ILE A 57 -34.82 -15.12 6.36
C ILE A 57 -35.05 -14.13 5.21
N LYS A 58 -34.15 -13.15 5.05
CA LYS A 58 -34.31 -12.03 4.09
C LYS A 58 -33.47 -12.18 2.83
N GLY A 59 -32.59 -13.19 2.78
CA GLY A 59 -31.64 -13.33 1.68
C GLY A 59 -31.09 -14.74 1.55
N ASN A 60 -30.05 -14.87 0.72
CA ASN A 60 -29.39 -16.14 0.44
C ASN A 60 -27.90 -16.05 0.84
N PRO A 61 -27.54 -16.49 2.05
CA PRO A 61 -26.16 -16.46 2.55
C PRO A 61 -25.18 -17.22 1.66
N ASP A 62 -25.59 -18.38 1.13
CA ASP A 62 -24.73 -19.21 0.26
C ASP A 62 -24.37 -18.49 -1.03
N LYS A 63 -25.33 -17.78 -1.63
CA LYS A 63 -25.10 -16.98 -2.82
C LYS A 63 -24.10 -15.85 -2.56
N VAL A 64 -24.23 -15.15 -1.43
CA VAL A 64 -23.30 -14.07 -1.07
C VAL A 64 -21.92 -14.62 -0.76
N GLN A 65 -21.83 -15.74 -0.06
CA GLN A 65 -20.54 -16.40 0.19
C GLN A 65 -19.87 -16.82 -1.12
N LYS A 66 -20.63 -17.37 -2.07
CA LYS A 66 -20.10 -17.71 -3.39
C LYS A 66 -19.60 -16.47 -4.14
N GLN A 67 -20.35 -15.37 -4.12
CA GLN A 67 -19.92 -14.09 -4.72
C GLN A 67 -18.66 -13.54 -4.07
N TRP A 68 -18.52 -13.67 -2.75
CA TRP A 68 -17.32 -13.28 -2.03
C TRP A 68 -16.13 -14.15 -2.45
N THR A 69 -16.28 -15.48 -2.44
CA THR A 69 -15.21 -16.40 -2.79
C THR A 69 -14.75 -16.21 -4.24
N ASP A 70 -15.68 -16.23 -5.19
CA ASP A 70 -15.37 -16.25 -6.62
C ASP A 70 -15.03 -14.85 -7.17
N GLY A 71 -15.73 -13.82 -6.68
CA GLY A 71 -15.67 -12.46 -7.20
C GLY A 71 -14.74 -11.52 -6.45
N PHE A 72 -14.45 -11.79 -5.17
CA PHE A 72 -13.60 -10.95 -4.31
C PHE A 72 -12.33 -11.68 -3.89
N SER A 73 -12.46 -12.82 -3.19
CA SER A 73 -11.33 -13.53 -2.57
C SER A 73 -10.35 -14.10 -3.58
N ALA A 74 -10.81 -14.99 -4.46
CA ALA A 74 -9.95 -15.69 -5.41
C ALA A 74 -9.22 -14.73 -6.40
N PRO A 75 -9.84 -13.66 -6.93
CA PRO A 75 -9.13 -12.66 -7.71
C PRO A 75 -8.02 -11.94 -6.92
N LEU A 76 -8.27 -11.57 -5.66
CA LEU A 76 -7.29 -10.91 -4.81
C LEU A 76 -6.12 -11.83 -4.47
N GLU A 77 -6.39 -13.09 -4.13
CA GLU A 77 -5.33 -14.10 -3.86
C GLU A 77 -4.40 -14.31 -5.06
N ARG A 78 -4.96 -14.29 -6.29
CA ARG A 78 -4.15 -14.33 -7.52
C ARG A 78 -3.29 -13.07 -7.68
N ALA A 79 -3.83 -11.89 -7.39
CA ALA A 79 -3.08 -10.65 -7.43
C ALA A 79 -1.96 -10.62 -6.38
N PHE A 80 -2.25 -11.04 -5.14
CA PHE A 80 -1.29 -11.14 -4.05
C PHE A 80 -0.16 -12.11 -4.37
N SER A 81 -0.49 -13.28 -4.92
CA SER A 81 0.50 -14.26 -5.38
C SER A 81 1.42 -13.70 -6.47
N SER A 82 0.88 -12.85 -7.36
CA SER A 82 1.69 -12.17 -8.38
C SER A 82 2.64 -11.13 -7.77
N LEU A 83 2.17 -10.35 -6.79
CA LEU A 83 3.01 -9.37 -6.08
C LEU A 83 4.13 -10.04 -5.29
N ALA A 84 3.83 -11.13 -4.58
CA ALA A 84 4.80 -11.89 -3.78
C ALA A 84 5.91 -12.56 -4.62
N ARG A 85 5.68 -12.72 -5.92
CA ARG A 85 6.63 -13.28 -6.90
C ARG A 85 7.36 -12.20 -7.70
N ALA A 86 6.93 -10.94 -7.63
CA ALA A 86 7.57 -9.86 -8.38
C ALA A 86 9.03 -9.71 -7.92
N ASN A 87 9.93 -9.66 -8.90
CA ASN A 87 11.34 -9.38 -8.65
C ASN A 87 11.54 -7.86 -8.52
N GLY A 88 12.65 -7.47 -7.88
CA GLY A 88 12.99 -6.06 -7.71
C GLY A 88 13.11 -5.33 -9.04
N ALA A 89 12.76 -4.05 -9.04
CA ALA A 89 12.99 -3.13 -10.15
C ALA A 89 14.23 -2.28 -9.86
N ASP A 90 14.92 -1.83 -10.91
CA ASP A 90 16.10 -0.94 -10.78
C ASP A 90 15.75 0.43 -10.20
N GLN A 91 14.48 0.81 -10.25
CA GLN A 91 13.94 2.03 -9.68
C GLN A 91 12.76 1.73 -8.76
N SER A 92 12.63 2.54 -7.71
CA SER A 92 11.57 2.49 -6.72
C SER A 92 11.00 3.89 -6.49
N PRO A 93 10.14 4.38 -7.41
CA PRO A 93 9.48 5.68 -7.29
C PRO A 93 8.29 5.60 -6.32
N ILE A 94 8.58 5.34 -5.04
CA ILE A 94 7.58 5.06 -4.01
C ILE A 94 6.75 6.32 -3.70
N PHE A 95 7.38 7.49 -3.56
CA PHE A 95 6.67 8.75 -3.33
C PHE A 95 5.76 9.12 -4.50
N GLU A 96 6.25 8.97 -5.73
CA GLU A 96 5.45 9.18 -6.94
C GLU A 96 4.28 8.18 -6.99
N SER A 97 4.50 6.94 -6.53
CA SER A 97 3.46 5.92 -6.43
C SER A 97 2.38 6.30 -5.42
N VAL A 98 2.78 6.82 -4.25
CA VAL A 98 1.86 7.35 -3.23
C VAL A 98 1.06 8.53 -3.79
N GLN A 99 1.73 9.48 -4.44
CA GLN A 99 1.08 10.62 -5.09
C GLN A 99 0.06 10.14 -6.12
N SER A 100 0.45 9.21 -6.98
CA SER A 100 -0.42 8.64 -7.99
C SER A 100 -1.64 7.95 -7.38
N ALA A 101 -1.46 7.04 -6.42
CA ALA A 101 -2.57 6.35 -5.76
C ALA A 101 -3.50 7.30 -5.00
N ALA A 102 -2.94 8.34 -4.37
CA ALA A 102 -3.74 9.37 -3.73
C ALA A 102 -4.64 10.09 -4.75
N LEU A 103 -4.09 10.53 -5.88
CA LEU A 103 -4.83 11.26 -6.91
C LEU A 103 -5.81 10.37 -7.67
N THR A 104 -5.44 9.12 -7.95
CA THR A 104 -6.25 8.23 -8.79
C THR A 104 -7.25 7.41 -7.99
N GLU A 105 -7.09 7.20 -6.68
CA GLU A 105 -8.00 6.32 -5.92
C GLU A 105 -8.59 6.96 -4.67
N LEU A 106 -7.78 7.70 -3.91
CA LEU A 106 -8.17 8.18 -2.58
C LEU A 106 -8.87 9.54 -2.63
N GLN A 107 -8.40 10.47 -3.46
CA GLN A 107 -8.92 11.85 -3.55
C GLN A 107 -9.82 12.07 -4.76
N LYS A 108 -10.49 11.01 -5.24
CA LYS A 108 -11.53 11.13 -6.27
C LYS A 108 -12.72 11.95 -5.74
N PRO A 109 -13.30 12.88 -6.54
CA PRO A 109 -14.52 13.58 -6.18
C PRO A 109 -15.67 12.61 -5.87
N GLY A 110 -16.51 12.94 -4.88
CA GLY A 110 -17.64 12.11 -4.46
C GLY A 110 -17.28 10.98 -3.49
N ARG A 111 -16.02 10.92 -3.04
CA ARG A 111 -15.52 10.00 -2.00
C ARG A 111 -15.17 10.72 -0.70
N GLU A 112 -15.66 11.93 -0.51
CA GLU A 112 -15.50 12.69 0.72
C GLU A 112 -16.18 11.96 1.89
N GLY A 113 -15.56 11.96 3.07
CA GLY A 113 -16.11 11.31 4.27
C GLY A 113 -16.02 9.78 4.31
N ILE A 114 -15.59 9.11 3.23
CA ILE A 114 -15.30 7.67 3.26
C ILE A 114 -13.95 7.46 3.94
N PRO A 115 -13.84 6.55 4.94
CA PRO A 115 -12.55 6.19 5.54
C PRO A 115 -11.58 5.65 4.47
N LYS A 116 -10.35 6.19 4.44
CA LYS A 116 -9.33 5.84 3.45
C LYS A 116 -8.13 5.23 4.16
N ARG A 117 -7.65 4.12 3.63
CA ARG A 117 -6.43 3.46 4.10
C ARG A 117 -5.49 3.18 2.94
N LEU A 118 -4.22 3.53 3.12
CA LEU A 118 -3.13 3.24 2.20
C LEU A 118 -2.14 2.30 2.87
N ILE A 119 -1.78 1.21 2.20
CA ILE A 119 -0.77 0.26 2.70
C ILE A 119 0.40 0.29 1.73
N ILE A 120 1.58 0.65 2.24
CA ILE A 120 2.81 0.73 1.45
C ILE A 120 3.66 -0.50 1.82
N ALA A 121 3.67 -1.50 0.93
CA ALA A 121 4.53 -2.67 1.06
C ALA A 121 5.79 -2.50 0.22
N SER A 122 6.91 -2.15 0.84
CA SER A 122 8.17 -1.82 0.16
C SER A 122 9.37 -1.92 1.11
N ASP A 123 10.59 -1.94 0.58
CA ASP A 123 11.80 -1.74 1.38
C ASP A 123 11.96 -0.29 1.86
N LEU A 124 11.04 0.61 1.45
CA LEU A 124 10.99 2.04 1.77
C LEU A 124 12.18 2.84 1.22
N LEU A 125 13.03 2.23 0.41
CA LEU A 125 14.14 2.90 -0.24
C LEU A 125 13.65 3.55 -1.52
N GLN A 126 13.33 4.84 -1.47
CA GLN A 126 13.08 5.64 -2.66
C GLN A 126 14.32 5.59 -3.57
N ASN A 127 14.13 5.30 -4.85
CA ASN A 127 15.22 5.31 -5.83
C ASN A 127 14.74 5.76 -7.21
N THR A 128 14.99 7.02 -7.51
CA THR A 128 14.76 7.65 -8.81
C THR A 128 15.99 8.48 -9.18
N GLN A 129 16.03 8.98 -10.41
CA GLN A 129 17.13 9.83 -10.85
C GLN A 129 17.27 11.11 -10.00
N GLU A 130 16.16 11.65 -9.51
CA GLU A 130 16.14 12.91 -8.74
C GLU A 130 16.25 12.71 -7.22
N LEU A 131 15.88 11.53 -6.70
CA LEU A 131 15.80 11.26 -5.27
C LEU A 131 16.12 9.79 -4.99
N SER A 132 17.19 9.54 -4.25
CA SER A 132 17.61 8.19 -3.89
C SER A 132 18.05 8.13 -2.43
N PHE A 133 17.51 7.16 -1.68
CA PHE A 133 17.87 6.89 -0.29
C PHE A 133 18.96 5.82 -0.14
N TYR A 134 19.47 5.27 -1.26
CA TYR A 134 20.50 4.23 -1.23
C TYR A 134 21.89 4.73 -0.81
N ARG A 135 22.21 6.00 -1.11
CA ARG A 135 23.55 6.56 -0.88
C ARG A 135 23.60 7.43 0.37
N ASP A 136 22.64 8.33 0.50
CA ASP A 136 22.55 9.25 1.61
C ASP A 136 21.08 9.41 2.00
N LEU A 137 20.76 9.10 3.25
CA LEU A 137 19.43 9.31 3.79
C LEU A 137 19.40 10.72 4.38
N PRO A 138 18.71 11.69 3.76
CA PRO A 138 18.65 13.04 4.31
C PRO A 138 17.97 13.03 5.68
N SER A 139 18.35 14.00 6.53
CA SER A 139 17.54 14.29 7.72
C SER A 139 16.12 14.71 7.33
N GLU A 140 15.15 14.45 8.21
CA GLU A 140 13.74 14.75 7.98
C GLU A 140 13.53 16.21 7.56
N ASP A 141 14.07 17.17 8.32
CA ASP A 141 13.86 18.59 8.05
C ASP A 141 14.46 19.05 6.72
N VAL A 142 15.62 18.51 6.34
CA VAL A 142 16.24 18.79 5.04
C VAL A 142 15.37 18.22 3.91
N PHE A 143 14.91 16.99 4.07
CA PHE A 143 14.06 16.33 3.07
C PHE A 143 12.73 17.08 2.87
N LEU A 144 12.02 17.39 3.96
CA LEU A 144 10.69 18.01 3.91
C LEU A 144 10.69 19.42 3.31
N ARG A 145 11.84 20.12 3.34
CA ARG A 145 12.04 21.45 2.73
C ARG A 145 12.55 21.39 1.29
N SER A 146 12.99 20.22 0.82
CA SER A 146 13.60 20.06 -0.50
C SER A 146 12.60 20.20 -1.65
N ASP A 147 13.10 20.62 -2.82
CA ASP A 147 12.31 20.60 -4.06
C ASP A 147 11.88 19.19 -4.46
N ALA A 148 12.72 18.19 -4.17
CA ALA A 148 12.41 16.80 -4.45
C ALA A 148 11.13 16.37 -3.72
N PHE A 149 10.99 16.71 -2.43
CA PHE A 149 9.75 16.40 -1.71
C PHE A 149 8.58 17.26 -2.20
N ARG A 150 8.77 18.58 -2.39
CA ARG A 150 7.71 19.50 -2.87
C ARG A 150 7.03 18.99 -4.14
N ARG A 151 7.78 18.50 -5.13
CA ARG A 151 7.24 17.97 -6.39
C ARG A 151 6.39 16.71 -6.21
N ARG A 152 6.63 15.95 -5.15
CA ARG A 152 6.00 14.65 -4.88
C ARG A 152 4.91 14.72 -3.80
N ARG A 153 4.71 15.90 -3.19
CA ARG A 153 3.65 16.09 -2.20
C ARG A 153 2.29 15.77 -2.83
N THR A 154 1.44 15.16 -2.03
CA THR A 154 0.03 14.89 -2.33
C THR A 154 -0.81 15.13 -1.09
N ASP A 155 -2.12 15.24 -1.25
CA ASP A 155 -3.06 15.37 -0.13
C ASP A 155 -3.39 13.99 0.45
N LEU A 156 -2.91 13.74 1.68
CA LEU A 156 -3.19 12.53 2.44
C LEU A 156 -4.12 12.79 3.63
N ARG A 157 -4.80 13.95 3.69
CA ARG A 157 -5.74 14.24 4.78
C ARG A 157 -6.83 13.19 4.87
N GLY A 158 -7.04 12.69 6.09
CA GLY A 158 -8.02 11.63 6.38
C GLY A 158 -7.62 10.25 5.84
N VAL A 159 -6.37 10.07 5.42
CA VAL A 159 -5.82 8.77 5.01
C VAL A 159 -5.01 8.17 6.14
N GLU A 160 -5.42 7.00 6.60
CA GLU A 160 -4.61 6.15 7.46
C GLU A 160 -3.56 5.43 6.61
N VAL A 161 -2.31 5.41 7.06
CA VAL A 161 -1.21 4.78 6.32
C VAL A 161 -0.58 3.69 7.17
N GLU A 162 -0.44 2.49 6.58
CA GLU A 162 0.39 1.44 7.13
C GLU A 162 1.65 1.28 6.28
N LEU A 163 2.81 1.22 6.94
CA LEU A 163 4.09 0.95 6.31
C LEU A 163 4.46 -0.51 6.58
N TRP A 164 4.40 -1.36 5.56
CA TRP A 164 4.84 -2.75 5.62
C TRP A 164 6.24 -2.84 5.03
N GLN A 165 7.25 -2.72 5.89
CA GLN A 165 8.64 -2.68 5.50
C GLN A 165 9.15 -4.08 5.15
N LEU A 166 9.49 -4.27 3.88
CA LEU A 166 10.15 -5.47 3.38
C LEU A 166 11.63 -5.40 3.72
N GLN A 167 12.11 -6.34 4.53
CA GLN A 167 13.52 -6.37 4.93
C GLN A 167 14.42 -6.86 3.81
N ARG A 168 15.55 -6.19 3.64
CA ARG A 168 16.63 -6.59 2.76
C ARG A 168 17.69 -7.38 3.53
N GLY A 169 18.50 -8.17 2.83
CA GLY A 169 19.65 -8.84 3.45
C GLY A 169 20.69 -7.86 4.00
N ASP A 170 20.73 -6.62 3.49
CA ASP A 170 21.61 -5.54 3.91
C ASP A 170 20.91 -4.49 4.81
N ALA A 171 19.74 -4.81 5.36
CA ALA A 171 18.86 -3.90 6.12
C ALA A 171 19.59 -3.13 7.23
N ALA A 172 20.54 -3.77 7.94
CA ALA A 172 21.31 -3.12 9.00
C ALA A 172 22.06 -1.86 8.53
N LYS A 173 22.38 -1.77 7.24
CA LYS A 173 23.06 -0.62 6.61
C LYS A 173 22.07 0.27 5.86
N THR A 174 21.13 -0.33 5.12
CA THR A 174 20.29 0.39 4.16
C THR A 174 18.94 0.82 4.72
N GLN A 175 18.45 0.17 5.78
CA GLN A 175 17.13 0.41 6.36
C GLN A 175 17.23 0.82 7.85
N PRO A 176 17.98 1.89 8.19
CA PRO A 176 18.07 2.36 9.57
C PRO A 176 16.70 2.85 10.05
N ARG A 177 16.49 2.91 11.36
CA ARG A 177 15.25 3.44 11.97
C ARG A 177 14.87 4.85 11.46
N ALA A 178 15.87 5.67 11.16
CA ALA A 178 15.68 7.00 10.58
C ALA A 178 14.91 6.98 9.24
N LEU A 179 14.98 5.88 8.47
CA LEU A 179 14.23 5.74 7.22
C LEU A 179 12.72 5.72 7.50
N SER A 180 12.28 4.89 8.45
CA SER A 180 10.87 4.77 8.81
C SER A 180 10.34 6.06 9.46
N MET A 181 11.18 6.75 10.25
CA MET A 181 10.84 8.06 10.82
C MET A 181 10.69 9.13 9.73
N LEU A 182 11.58 9.14 8.73
CA LEU A 182 11.46 10.04 7.58
C LEU A 182 10.15 9.82 6.82
N TRP A 183 9.76 8.56 6.58
CA TRP A 183 8.48 8.24 5.94
C TRP A 183 7.28 8.69 6.78
N GLU A 184 7.29 8.41 8.08
CA GLU A 184 6.24 8.85 9.00
C GLU A 184 6.06 10.37 8.97
N ARG A 185 7.17 11.11 9.00
CA ARG A 185 7.17 12.57 8.98
C ARG A 185 6.74 13.13 7.63
N ALA A 186 7.19 12.52 6.53
CA ALA A 186 6.75 12.89 5.18
C ALA A 186 5.26 12.64 4.96
N ILE A 187 4.70 11.56 5.52
CA ILE A 187 3.26 11.28 5.47
C ILE A 187 2.48 12.29 6.33
N GLY A 188 2.98 12.59 7.53
CA GLY A 188 2.38 13.58 8.43
C GLY A 188 2.35 14.99 7.86
N GLU A 189 3.44 15.43 7.20
CA GLU A 189 3.54 16.71 6.49
C GLU A 189 2.53 16.84 5.34
N GLN A 190 2.01 15.71 4.83
CA GLN A 190 0.97 15.64 3.81
C GLN A 190 -0.45 15.46 4.39
N GLY A 191 -0.60 15.47 5.72
CA GLY A 191 -1.86 15.32 6.44
C GLY A 191 -2.32 13.88 6.67
N GLY A 192 -1.51 12.89 6.28
CA GLY A 192 -1.78 11.48 6.55
C GLY A 192 -1.40 11.07 7.98
N THR A 193 -1.92 9.94 8.45
CA THR A 193 -1.60 9.39 9.77
C THR A 193 -1.01 8.00 9.62
N VAL A 194 0.23 7.80 10.05
CA VAL A 194 0.81 6.45 10.10
C VAL A 194 0.23 5.72 11.30
N THR A 195 -0.55 4.66 11.06
CA THR A 195 -1.22 3.88 12.11
C THR A 195 -0.46 2.62 12.48
N ARG A 196 0.40 2.12 11.58
CA ARG A 196 1.23 0.93 11.80
C ARG A 196 2.50 0.98 10.97
N ILE A 197 3.63 0.65 11.60
CA ILE A 197 4.88 0.30 10.92
C ILE A 197 5.17 -1.16 11.24
N TYR A 198 5.09 -2.01 10.22
CA TYR A 198 5.25 -3.45 10.35
C TYR A 198 6.48 -3.92 9.56
N ASN A 199 7.42 -4.55 10.25
CA ASN A 199 8.52 -5.24 9.59
C ASN A 199 8.02 -6.62 9.15
N VAL A 200 7.95 -6.85 7.85
CA VAL A 200 7.56 -8.16 7.32
C VAL A 200 8.68 -9.15 7.62
N SER A 201 8.36 -10.11 8.49
CA SER A 201 9.29 -11.05 9.13
C SER A 201 9.98 -11.92 8.09
N GLY A 202 11.31 -11.85 7.99
CA GLY A 202 12.07 -12.44 6.90
C GLY A 202 13.39 -13.08 7.28
#